data_AF-A0A8H3PIU1-F1
#
_entry.id   AF-A0A8H3PIU1-F1
#
_cell.length_a   1.000
_cell.length_b   1.000
_cell.length_c   1.000
_cell.angle_alpha   90.00
_cell.angle_beta   90.00
_cell.angle_gamma   90.00
#
_symmetry.space_group_name_H-M   'P 1'
#
loop_
_entity.id
_entity.type
_entity.pdbx_description
1 polymer ?
#
loop_
_entity_poly.entity_id
_entity_poly.type
_entity_poly.pdbx_seq_one_letter_code
_entity_poly.pdbx_strand_id
1 'polypeptide(L)'
;MTTISVPKSTAPSTTKTTAKSSSSQKTSSHSSFVKSTTHTSAISTTSSVATPSCVAPVLTPSCTSVVVTTPDTPDGFPYYQCYSGQYVIENTDNGGNDDPTDYPPVTFEYAGMLDMCDAAQLCADNAQATPGVYQSFDLHYLCSAEMWECVAYYDPNDDTSYFDVPDSDALYTFGFEGCC
;
A
#
# COMPACT_ATOMS: atom_id res chain seq x y z
N MET A 1 -55.65 -4.64 14.00
CA MET A 1 -54.89 -5.91 14.10
C MET A 1 -54.61 -6.35 12.67
N THR A 2 -53.38 -6.13 12.21
CA THR A 2 -52.99 -6.31 10.81
C THR A 2 -51.87 -7.33 10.79
N THR A 3 -52.16 -8.55 10.33
CA THR A 3 -51.18 -9.63 10.16
C THR A 3 -50.51 -9.50 8.80
N ILE A 4 -49.19 -9.29 8.80
CA ILE A 4 -48.34 -9.28 7.61
C ILE A 4 -47.62 -10.63 7.55
N SER A 5 -47.85 -11.39 6.49
CA SER A 5 -47.19 -12.67 6.21
C SER A 5 -45.89 -12.46 5.45
N VAL A 6 -44.81 -13.11 5.90
CA VAL A 6 -43.48 -13.07 5.28
C VAL A 6 -43.31 -14.25 4.30
N PRO A 7 -42.69 -14.05 3.11
CA PRO A 7 -42.47 -15.12 2.14
C PRO A 7 -41.28 -16.03 2.52
N LYS A 8 -41.46 -17.33 2.27
CA LYS A 8 -40.48 -18.40 2.45
C LYS A 8 -39.57 -18.50 1.22
N SER A 9 -38.30 -18.13 1.37
CA SER A 9 -37.28 -18.27 0.33
C SER A 9 -36.72 -19.70 0.30
N THR A 10 -36.64 -20.27 -0.90
CA THR A 10 -36.15 -21.64 -1.15
C THR A 10 -34.83 -21.52 -1.92
N ALA A 11 -33.73 -21.95 -1.30
CA ALA A 11 -32.41 -21.96 -1.93
C ALA A 11 -32.26 -23.18 -2.88
N PRO A 12 -31.73 -23.01 -4.10
CA PRO A 12 -31.30 -24.12 -4.92
C PRO A 12 -29.88 -24.56 -4.53
N SER A 13 -29.74 -25.87 -4.32
CA SER A 13 -28.49 -26.59 -4.09
C SER A 13 -27.89 -26.98 -5.44
N THR A 14 -26.65 -26.56 -5.73
CA THR A 14 -25.92 -26.94 -6.95
C THR A 14 -24.58 -27.59 -6.64
N THR A 15 -24.62 -28.92 -6.78
CA THR A 15 -23.65 -29.88 -7.32
C THR A 15 -22.17 -29.50 -7.43
N LYS A 16 -21.38 -30.26 -6.68
CA LYS A 16 -19.91 -30.42 -6.74
C LYS A 16 -19.52 -31.25 -7.98
N THR A 17 -18.68 -30.72 -8.85
CA THR A 17 -18.05 -31.50 -9.94
C THR A 17 -16.55 -31.58 -9.72
N THR A 18 -16.09 -32.82 -9.56
CA THR A 18 -14.68 -33.23 -9.45
C THR A 18 -14.10 -33.36 -10.86
N ALA A 19 -13.02 -32.64 -11.17
CA ALA A 19 -12.18 -32.93 -12.33
C ALA A 19 -10.80 -33.40 -11.85
N LYS A 20 -10.45 -34.61 -12.29
CA LYS A 20 -9.15 -35.29 -12.12
C LYS A 20 -8.54 -35.45 -13.52
N SER A 21 -7.22 -35.61 -13.57
CA SER A 21 -6.33 -35.79 -14.74
C SER A 21 -5.81 -34.46 -15.32
N SER A 22 -4.56 -34.33 -15.74
CA SER A 22 -3.53 -35.34 -16.03
C SER A 22 -2.16 -34.66 -16.16
N SER A 23 -1.13 -35.39 -15.75
CA SER A 23 0.28 -35.15 -16.03
C SER A 23 0.59 -35.10 -17.52
N SER A 24 1.37 -34.11 -17.97
CA SER A 24 2.20 -34.14 -19.18
C SER A 24 3.40 -33.24 -18.94
N GLN A 25 4.56 -33.83 -18.65
CA GLN A 25 5.69 -33.96 -19.58
C GLN A 25 6.46 -32.67 -19.84
N LYS A 26 7.57 -32.62 -19.13
CA LYS A 26 8.75 -31.77 -19.21
C LYS A 26 9.41 -31.90 -20.59
N THR A 27 9.48 -30.82 -21.35
CA THR A 27 10.40 -30.65 -22.49
C THR A 27 11.36 -29.51 -22.17
N SER A 28 12.56 -29.88 -21.72
CA SER A 28 13.68 -28.95 -21.52
C SER A 28 14.41 -28.80 -22.84
N SER A 29 14.19 -27.68 -23.52
CA SER A 29 14.95 -27.28 -24.70
C SER A 29 16.15 -26.45 -24.22
N HIS A 30 17.31 -27.09 -24.10
CA HIS A 30 18.60 -26.40 -23.92
C HIS A 30 18.98 -25.72 -25.24
N SER A 31 18.84 -24.40 -25.30
CA SER A 31 19.45 -23.56 -26.34
C SER A 31 20.71 -22.92 -25.78
N SER A 32 21.87 -23.43 -26.18
CA SER A 32 23.17 -22.86 -25.87
C SER A 32 23.44 -21.67 -26.81
N PHE A 33 23.10 -20.47 -26.33
CA PHE A 33 23.50 -19.22 -26.97
C PHE A 33 24.98 -18.92 -26.69
N VAL A 34 25.75 -18.78 -27.76
CA VAL A 34 27.16 -18.37 -27.73
C VAL A 34 27.21 -16.89 -27.36
N LYS A 35 27.77 -16.59 -26.19
CA LYS A 35 27.96 -15.23 -25.66
C LYS A 35 29.05 -14.51 -26.45
N SER A 36 28.66 -13.65 -27.40
CA SER A 36 29.58 -12.70 -28.02
C SER A 36 29.75 -11.51 -27.07
N THR A 37 30.93 -11.37 -26.48
CA THR A 37 31.23 -10.33 -25.48
C THR A 37 31.87 -9.15 -26.19
N THR A 38 31.06 -8.16 -26.57
CA THR A 38 31.56 -6.88 -27.05
C THR A 38 31.83 -6.00 -25.84
N HIS A 39 33.11 -5.73 -25.57
CA HIS A 39 33.53 -4.78 -24.53
C HIS A 39 33.27 -3.35 -25.03
N THR A 40 32.05 -2.85 -24.79
CA THR A 40 31.74 -1.42 -24.88
C THR A 40 32.16 -0.78 -23.57
N SER A 41 33.29 -0.07 -23.57
CA SER A 41 33.68 0.79 -22.47
C SER A 41 32.67 1.92 -22.35
N ALA A 42 31.76 1.82 -21.39
CA ALA A 42 30.84 2.89 -21.06
C ALA A 42 31.65 4.07 -20.49
N ILE A 43 31.60 5.21 -21.19
CA ILE A 43 32.08 6.49 -20.68
C ILE A 43 31.12 6.86 -19.56
N SER A 44 31.56 6.73 -18.31
CA SER A 44 30.82 7.18 -17.13
C SER A 44 30.77 8.69 -17.12
N THR A 45 29.75 9.26 -17.73
CA THR A 45 29.40 10.68 -17.57
C THR A 45 28.82 10.85 -16.17
N THR A 46 29.65 11.27 -15.21
CA THR A 46 29.19 11.66 -13.87
C THR A 46 28.44 13.00 -13.99
N SER A 47 27.15 12.92 -14.31
CA SER A 47 26.24 14.06 -14.13
C SER A 47 26.02 14.25 -12.64
N SER A 48 26.59 15.33 -12.09
CA SER A 48 26.28 15.82 -10.75
C SER A 48 24.85 16.35 -10.78
N VAL A 49 23.87 15.48 -10.45
CA VAL A 49 22.49 15.91 -10.21
C VAL A 49 22.52 16.81 -8.97
N ALA A 50 22.09 18.06 -9.13
CA ALA A 50 21.92 18.96 -8.01
C ALA A 50 20.87 18.34 -7.08
N THR A 51 21.25 18.09 -5.82
CA THR A 51 20.32 17.59 -4.82
C THR A 51 19.23 18.66 -4.62
N PRO A 52 17.94 18.34 -4.81
CA PRO A 52 16.87 19.27 -4.48
C PRO A 52 16.99 19.66 -3.01
N SER A 53 16.98 20.96 -2.75
CA SER A 53 17.02 21.51 -1.39
C SER A 53 15.58 21.72 -0.94
N CYS A 54 14.93 20.68 -0.44
CA CYS A 54 13.64 20.83 0.24
C CYS A 54 13.83 21.18 1.72
N VAL A 55 12.84 21.89 2.26
CA VAL A 55 12.73 22.12 3.70
C VAL A 55 11.97 20.94 4.28
N ALA A 56 12.69 20.04 4.93
CA ALA A 56 12.09 18.89 5.61
C ALA A 56 11.05 19.36 6.65
N PRO A 57 9.86 18.74 6.72
CA PRO A 57 8.90 19.04 7.77
C PRO A 57 9.49 18.70 9.13
N VAL A 58 9.03 19.40 10.16
CA VAL A 58 9.40 19.09 11.54
C VAL A 58 8.74 17.78 11.92
N LEU A 59 9.55 16.72 12.07
CA LEU A 59 9.07 15.47 12.61
C LEU A 59 8.76 15.64 14.10
N THR A 60 7.47 15.58 14.45
CA THR A 60 7.02 15.47 15.83
C THR A 60 7.36 14.07 16.35
N PRO A 61 8.15 13.95 17.43
CA PRO A 61 8.58 12.64 17.90
C PRO A 61 7.46 11.96 18.70
N SER A 62 6.46 11.34 18.04
CA SER A 62 5.50 10.46 18.76
C SER A 62 4.35 9.81 17.95
N CYS A 63 4.21 9.94 16.63
CA CYS A 63 3.05 9.32 15.96
C CYS A 63 3.19 7.81 15.79
N THR A 64 3.01 7.08 16.88
CA THR A 64 3.04 5.61 16.89
C THR A 64 1.67 5.00 16.64
N SER A 65 0.60 5.79 16.74
CA SER A 65 -0.76 5.38 16.42
C SER A 65 -1.67 6.55 16.13
N VAL A 66 -2.63 6.36 15.24
CA VAL A 66 -3.79 7.24 15.00
C VAL A 66 -5.08 6.43 15.17
N VAL A 67 -6.17 7.07 15.55
CA VAL A 67 -7.46 6.37 15.78
C VAL A 67 -8.55 7.10 15.04
N VAL A 68 -9.33 6.36 14.25
CA VAL A 68 -10.44 6.90 13.48
C VAL A 68 -11.75 6.40 14.05
N THR A 69 -12.64 7.31 14.41
CA THR A 69 -14.02 6.97 14.81
C THR A 69 -14.98 7.31 13.68
N THR A 70 -15.66 6.29 13.14
CA THR A 70 -16.75 6.47 12.18
C THR A 70 -18.09 6.02 12.80
N PRO A 71 -19.24 6.33 12.19
CA PRO A 71 -20.52 5.75 12.63
C PRO A 71 -20.55 4.21 12.64
N ASP A 72 -19.76 3.58 11.75
CA ASP A 72 -19.65 2.11 11.63
C ASP A 72 -18.59 1.52 12.56
N THR A 73 -17.62 2.33 13.00
CA THR A 73 -16.56 1.98 13.96
C THR A 73 -16.61 2.90 15.19
N PRO A 74 -17.68 2.86 16.00
CA PRO A 74 -17.89 3.79 17.11
C PRO A 74 -16.85 3.66 18.24
N ASP A 75 -16.23 2.47 18.37
CA ASP A 75 -15.16 2.21 19.34
C ASP A 75 -13.78 2.68 18.85
N GLY A 76 -13.69 3.15 17.60
CA GLY A 76 -12.46 3.56 16.94
C GLY A 76 -11.78 2.40 16.21
N PHE A 77 -11.23 2.70 15.04
CA PHE A 77 -10.30 1.85 14.30
C PHE A 77 -8.88 2.42 14.48
N PRO A 78 -8.01 1.75 15.25
CA PRO A 78 -6.64 2.20 15.44
C PRO A 78 -5.77 1.80 14.23
N TYR A 79 -4.92 2.71 13.79
CA TYR A 79 -3.76 2.38 12.96
C TYR A 79 -2.50 2.55 13.80
N TYR A 80 -1.62 1.57 13.75
CA TYR A 80 -0.36 1.54 14.47
C TYR A 80 0.79 1.67 13.48
N GLN A 81 1.77 2.50 13.81
CA GLN A 81 2.96 2.65 12.99
C GLN A 81 3.81 1.37 13.06
N CYS A 82 3.96 0.67 11.94
CA CYS A 82 4.76 -0.55 11.83
C CYS A 82 6.14 -0.29 11.18
N TYR A 83 6.25 0.78 10.38
CA TYR A 83 7.46 1.10 9.61
C TYR A 83 7.88 2.57 9.75
N SER A 84 9.20 2.81 9.67
CA SER A 84 9.79 4.14 9.52
C SER A 84 11.09 4.05 8.74
N GLY A 85 11.18 4.85 7.67
CA GLY A 85 12.32 4.86 6.77
C GLY A 85 12.49 6.17 6.02
N GLN A 86 13.42 6.17 5.06
CA GLN A 86 13.70 7.27 4.15
C GLN A 86 14.08 6.70 2.79
N TYR A 87 13.75 7.41 1.72
CA TYR A 87 14.09 7.12 0.33
C TYR A 87 13.58 5.79 -0.22
N VAL A 88 12.52 5.27 0.40
CA VAL A 88 11.80 4.07 -0.03
C VAL A 88 10.32 4.28 0.20
N ILE A 89 9.49 3.65 -0.60
CA ILE A 89 8.03 3.61 -0.41
C ILE A 89 7.58 2.15 -0.39
N GLU A 90 6.34 1.92 0.01
CA GLU A 90 5.78 0.58 -0.02
C GLU A 90 5.54 0.12 -1.45
N ASN A 91 5.87 -1.13 -1.73
CA ASN A 91 5.55 -1.78 -2.98
C ASN A 91 4.04 -1.94 -3.10
N THR A 92 3.46 -1.49 -4.22
CA THR A 92 2.03 -1.64 -4.45
C THR A 92 1.60 -3.09 -4.69
N ASP A 93 2.53 -3.99 -5.01
CA ASP A 93 2.31 -5.45 -5.03
C ASP A 93 2.62 -6.04 -3.63
N ASN A 94 1.74 -5.77 -2.67
CA ASN A 94 1.85 -6.18 -1.27
C ASN A 94 0.59 -6.95 -0.80
N GLY A 95 0.65 -7.54 0.40
CA GLY A 95 -0.46 -8.31 0.96
C GLY A 95 -1.73 -7.49 1.26
N GLY A 96 -1.62 -6.17 1.36
CA GLY A 96 -2.75 -5.25 1.48
C GLY A 96 -3.49 -4.98 0.15
N ASN A 97 -2.92 -5.44 -0.97
CA ASN A 97 -3.40 -5.20 -2.34
C ASN A 97 -3.59 -6.51 -3.14
N ASP A 98 -4.08 -7.57 -2.49
CA ASP A 98 -4.29 -8.88 -3.13
C ASP A 98 -5.42 -8.89 -4.20
N ASP A 99 -6.33 -7.91 -4.16
CA ASP A 99 -7.41 -7.73 -5.14
C ASP A 99 -7.46 -6.30 -5.73
N PRO A 100 -6.47 -5.93 -6.56
CA PRO A 100 -6.37 -4.57 -7.10
C PRO A 100 -7.45 -4.25 -8.15
N THR A 101 -8.26 -5.24 -8.56
CA THR A 101 -9.32 -5.02 -9.54
C THR A 101 -10.56 -4.43 -8.88
N ASP A 102 -10.94 -4.98 -7.72
CA ASP A 102 -12.11 -4.54 -6.98
C ASP A 102 -11.74 -3.50 -5.88
N TYR A 103 -10.50 -3.56 -5.37
CA TYR A 103 -10.01 -2.69 -4.30
C TYR A 103 -8.59 -2.15 -4.58
N PRO A 104 -8.40 -1.32 -5.62
CA PRO A 104 -7.09 -0.76 -5.95
C PRO A 104 -6.58 0.18 -4.85
N PRO A 105 -5.26 0.36 -4.70
CA PRO A 105 -4.71 1.34 -3.77
C PRO A 105 -5.23 2.75 -4.08
N VAL A 106 -5.45 3.55 -3.04
CA VAL A 106 -5.97 4.92 -3.18
C VAL A 106 -4.96 5.92 -2.64
N THR A 107 -4.63 6.90 -3.47
CA THR A 107 -3.68 7.96 -3.12
C THR A 107 -4.39 9.22 -2.65
N PHE A 108 -3.90 9.80 -1.56
CA PHE A 108 -4.29 11.10 -1.03
C PHE A 108 -3.08 12.01 -0.89
N GLU A 109 -3.32 13.30 -1.03
CA GLU A 109 -2.29 14.33 -1.03
C GLU A 109 -2.60 15.38 0.04
N TYR A 110 -1.62 15.71 0.88
CA TYR A 110 -1.77 16.68 1.95
C TYR A 110 -0.65 17.73 1.94
N ALA A 111 -0.95 18.92 2.47
CA ALA A 111 0.01 20.02 2.53
C ALA A 111 1.24 19.65 3.36
N GLY A 112 2.45 19.90 2.85
CA GLY A 112 3.69 19.52 3.54
C GLY A 112 4.02 20.34 4.78
N MET A 113 3.27 21.39 5.07
CA MET A 113 3.36 22.13 6.33
C MET A 113 2.72 21.39 7.52
N LEU A 114 1.95 20.33 7.27
CA LEU A 114 1.42 19.47 8.31
C LEU A 114 2.57 18.73 8.98
N ASP A 115 2.48 18.56 10.29
CA ASP A 115 3.33 17.60 10.96
C ASP A 115 2.90 16.18 10.59
N MET A 116 3.78 15.22 10.88
CA MET A 116 3.56 13.82 10.50
C MET A 116 2.34 13.21 11.19
N CYS A 117 2.00 13.62 12.42
CA CYS A 117 0.81 13.12 13.12
C CYS A 117 -0.47 13.59 12.43
N ASP A 118 -0.54 14.88 12.08
CA ASP A 118 -1.70 15.46 11.42
C ASP A 118 -1.89 14.84 10.03
N ALA A 119 -0.80 14.62 9.29
CA ALA A 119 -0.85 13.94 8.00
C ALA A 119 -1.31 12.47 8.13
N ALA A 120 -0.80 11.72 9.12
CA ALA A 120 -1.21 10.35 9.39
C ALA A 120 -2.69 10.26 9.81
N GLN A 121 -3.18 11.20 10.62
CA GLN A 121 -4.59 11.23 11.03
C GLN A 121 -5.50 11.50 9.83
N LEU A 122 -5.14 12.46 8.96
CA LEU A 122 -5.91 12.73 7.74
C LEU A 122 -5.90 11.54 6.76
N CYS A 123 -4.78 10.83 6.67
CA CYS A 123 -4.63 9.60 5.90
C CYS A 123 -5.57 8.51 6.41
N ALA A 124 -5.54 8.26 7.72
CA ALA A 124 -6.41 7.30 8.37
C ALA A 124 -7.91 7.64 8.20
N ASP A 125 -8.28 8.92 8.40
CA ASP A 125 -9.65 9.40 8.23
C ASP A 125 -10.16 9.17 6.79
N ASN A 126 -9.33 9.47 5.78
CA ASN A 126 -9.68 9.27 4.37
C ASN A 126 -9.72 7.79 3.96
N ALA A 127 -8.80 6.98 4.48
CA ALA A 127 -8.79 5.53 4.27
C ALA A 127 -10.08 4.88 4.77
N GLN A 128 -10.56 5.28 5.95
CA GLN A 128 -11.82 4.78 6.53
C GLN A 128 -13.07 5.36 5.84
N ALA A 129 -12.99 6.57 5.29
CA ALA A 129 -14.07 7.16 4.51
C ALA A 129 -14.20 6.57 3.09
N THR A 130 -13.18 5.87 2.61
CA THR A 130 -13.16 5.25 1.28
C THR A 130 -14.07 4.02 1.25
N PRO A 131 -14.95 3.87 0.24
CA PRO A 131 -15.78 2.67 0.10
C PRO A 131 -14.92 1.41 0.12
N GLY A 132 -15.23 0.50 1.03
CA GLY A 132 -14.42 -0.70 1.26
C GLY A 132 -13.72 -0.73 2.62
N VAL A 133 -13.46 0.44 3.24
CA VAL A 133 -12.72 0.58 4.51
C VAL A 133 -11.29 0.06 4.38
N TYR A 134 -10.38 0.96 4.01
CA TYR A 134 -8.95 0.63 3.83
C TYR A 134 -8.30 0.50 5.21
N GLN A 135 -7.42 -0.49 5.37
CA GLN A 135 -6.95 -0.95 6.70
C GLN A 135 -5.46 -0.72 6.94
N SER A 136 -4.75 -0.26 5.93
CA SER A 136 -3.32 0.04 5.98
C SER A 136 -2.98 1.23 5.09
N PHE A 137 -1.85 1.87 5.34
CA PHE A 137 -1.33 2.90 4.47
C PHE A 137 0.18 3.16 4.61
N ASP A 138 0.78 3.52 3.48
CA ASP A 138 2.08 4.18 3.39
C ASP A 138 1.89 5.69 3.38
N LEU A 139 2.55 6.40 4.29
CA LEU A 139 2.62 7.86 4.33
C LEU A 139 4.07 8.30 4.10
N HIS A 140 4.31 9.05 3.03
CA HIS A 140 5.63 9.58 2.73
C HIS A 140 5.62 11.05 2.31
N TYR A 141 6.71 11.75 2.65
CA TYR A 141 6.89 13.16 2.31
C TYR A 141 7.67 13.30 1.01
N LEU A 142 7.03 13.84 -0.03
CA LEU A 142 7.63 14.12 -1.33
C LEU A 142 8.38 15.46 -1.30
N CYS A 143 9.71 15.38 -1.35
CA CYS A 143 10.64 16.52 -1.28
C CYS A 143 10.44 17.50 -2.45
N SER A 144 10.24 17.00 -3.67
CA SER A 144 10.11 17.84 -4.87
C SER A 144 8.81 18.64 -4.90
N ALA A 145 7.76 18.13 -4.27
CA ALA A 145 6.44 18.73 -4.24
C ALA A 145 6.09 19.39 -2.90
N GLU A 146 6.96 19.26 -1.89
CA GLU A 146 6.78 19.78 -0.53
C GLU A 146 5.43 19.38 0.08
N MET A 147 5.10 18.10 0.00
CA MET A 147 3.79 17.55 0.38
C MET A 147 3.87 16.15 0.97
N TRP A 148 2.83 15.75 1.69
CA TRP A 148 2.64 14.37 2.11
C TRP A 148 1.79 13.65 1.07
N GLU A 149 2.25 12.47 0.64
CA GLU A 149 1.47 11.51 -0.13
C GLU A 149 1.14 10.32 0.78
N CYS A 150 -0.10 9.87 0.72
CA CYS A 150 -0.64 8.76 1.48
C CYS A 150 -1.23 7.75 0.49
N VAL A 151 -0.72 6.52 0.51
CA VAL A 151 -1.23 5.42 -0.31
C VAL A 151 -1.89 4.41 0.62
N ALA A 152 -3.21 4.35 0.58
CA ALA A 152 -3.99 3.42 1.40
C ALA A 152 -4.21 2.09 0.66
N TYR A 153 -4.14 0.98 1.39
CA TYR A 153 -4.45 -0.36 0.90
C TYR A 153 -5.65 -0.98 1.64
N TYR A 154 -6.37 -1.85 0.94
CA TYR A 154 -7.65 -2.37 1.40
C TYR A 154 -7.51 -3.31 2.59
N ASP A 155 -6.56 -4.23 2.50
CA ASP A 155 -6.27 -5.22 3.53
C ASP A 155 -5.08 -4.77 4.42
N PRO A 156 -5.03 -5.25 5.68
CA PRO A 156 -3.87 -4.99 6.54
C PRO A 156 -2.62 -5.69 6.02
N ASN A 157 -1.45 -5.07 6.21
CA ASN A 157 -0.15 -5.59 5.81
C ASN A 157 0.92 -5.32 6.89
N ASP A 158 1.17 -6.29 7.77
CA ASP A 158 2.21 -6.16 8.81
C ASP A 158 3.64 -6.47 8.32
N ASP A 159 3.81 -6.87 7.05
CA ASP A 159 5.11 -7.22 6.50
C ASP A 159 5.88 -5.99 5.99
N THR A 160 6.66 -5.41 6.90
CA THR A 160 7.54 -4.27 6.57
C THR A 160 8.58 -4.54 5.47
N SER A 161 8.77 -5.78 5.00
CA SER A 161 9.68 -6.06 3.89
C SER A 161 9.20 -5.50 2.55
N TYR A 162 7.92 -5.10 2.44
CA TYR A 162 7.37 -4.42 1.26
C TYR A 162 7.81 -2.95 1.11
N PHE A 163 8.44 -2.34 2.12
CA PHE A 163 9.06 -1.01 1.99
C PHE A 163 10.42 -1.09 1.28
N ASP A 164 10.42 -1.56 0.04
CA ASP A 164 11.62 -1.89 -0.74
C ASP A 164 11.73 -1.14 -2.08
N VAL A 165 10.73 -0.35 -2.47
CA VAL A 165 10.73 0.42 -3.71
C VAL A 165 11.53 1.70 -3.50
N PRO A 166 12.70 1.87 -4.14
CA PRO A 166 13.51 3.07 -3.95
C PRO A 166 12.84 4.31 -4.55
N ASP A 167 12.70 5.35 -3.74
CA ASP A 167 12.22 6.65 -4.18
C ASP A 167 13.07 7.75 -3.55
N SER A 168 13.90 8.39 -4.36
CA SER A 168 14.77 9.48 -3.87
C SER A 168 14.00 10.74 -3.43
N ASP A 169 12.73 10.86 -3.82
CA ASP A 169 11.88 12.01 -3.46
C ASP A 169 11.15 11.82 -2.13
N ALA A 170 10.92 10.57 -1.72
CA ALA A 170 10.32 10.22 -0.42
C ALA A 170 11.32 10.46 0.72
N LEU A 171 11.40 11.69 1.23
CA LEU A 171 12.36 12.07 2.27
C LEU A 171 12.10 11.35 3.59
N TYR A 172 10.84 11.13 3.92
CA TYR A 172 10.38 10.39 5.09
C TYR A 172 9.28 9.43 4.67
N THR A 173 9.27 8.24 5.24
CA THR A 173 8.28 7.19 4.92
C THR A 173 7.85 6.49 6.20
N PHE A 174 6.55 6.24 6.33
CA PHE A 174 5.94 5.62 7.49
C PHE A 174 4.83 4.67 7.06
N GLY A 175 4.86 3.44 7.57
CA GLY A 175 3.78 2.46 7.36
C GLY A 175 2.89 2.38 8.57
N PHE A 176 1.58 2.30 8.36
CA PHE A 176 0.56 2.25 9.40
C PHE A 176 -0.48 1.17 9.12
N GLU A 177 -0.80 0.37 10.15
CA GLU A 177 -1.60 -0.84 10.02
C GLU A 177 -2.71 -0.93 11.06
N GLY A 178 -3.87 -1.46 10.66
CA GLY A 178 -5.03 -1.71 11.53
C GLY A 178 -4.78 -2.72 12.67
N CYS A 179 -3.64 -3.42 12.64
CA CYS A 179 -3.20 -4.36 13.66
C CYS A 179 -1.66 -4.45 13.67
N CYS A 180 -1.06 -4.35 14.86
CA CYS A 180 0.33 -4.71 15.14
C CYS A 180 0.37 -5.69 16.32
#